data_AF-A0A9P6YQU7-F1
#
_entry.id   AF-A0A9P6YQU7-F1
#
_cell.length_a   1.000
_cell.length_b   1.000
_cell.length_c   1.000
_cell.angle_alpha   90.00
_cell.angle_beta   90.00
_cell.angle_gamma   90.00
#
_symmetry.space_group_name_H-M   'P 1'
#
loop_
_entity.id
_entity.type
_entity.pdbx_description
1 polymer ?
#
loop_
_entity_poly.entity_id
_entity_poly.type
_entity_poly.pdbx_seq_one_letter_code
_entity_poly.pdbx_strand_id
1 'polypeptide(L)'
;MDVDEIAQAMREYGSQVPAATEKSGNEQQNYLYSIKIVRAENLPPSDNNGLSDPYIVFEIDNKPITRTKTVYETLNPRWDQVFDIWLTEQTVDVLALVYDEDMIGADEECGGVWFKLSPDYFDDYQTHELVLSFVPQGKLILRISMEGEKDDIQFWFGKAFRTLKRAENDVLGLIVDKMGSYFRQILSRKTLDKLFLRDRSFFSSFSSRTKQVDPTLQDCEDAIVPVLDYLERNLKILNDNLSETVMQSIVLRIWKEILLALEGVLLPPLSEQLSDLKPLDDYEFHVVYKWLELLKILFNGGEDADAVPLDKLENSQYYALLAINAAYNMETEELIQGYNNVVKNQMEIKMRGGRKADRSKSVYQSKNTVKKKKSFMGGKKSVSIDLPNADTILRILRMRKDKQVRDFLHAEFQKRNYPTPAETTPADKISQDAKEQEVVPDAPIPTNDLTPVNENTLPLR
;
A
#
# COMPACT_ATOMS: atom_id res chain seq x y z
N MET A 1 -31.17 5.97 15.63
CA MET A 1 -32.36 5.19 15.22
C MET A 1 -31.96 3.74 15.40
N ASP A 2 -32.61 3.03 16.33
CA ASP A 2 -32.25 1.65 16.65
C ASP A 2 -32.86 0.72 15.58
N VAL A 3 -32.01 0.29 14.66
CA VAL A 3 -32.41 -0.53 13.51
C VAL A 3 -32.91 -1.89 13.96
N ASP A 4 -32.37 -2.41 15.06
CA ASP A 4 -32.75 -3.71 15.59
C ASP A 4 -34.12 -3.64 16.27
N GLU A 5 -34.41 -2.56 17.00
CA GLU A 5 -35.72 -2.30 17.60
C GLU A 5 -36.81 -2.14 16.52
N ILE A 6 -36.52 -1.40 15.44
CA ILE A 6 -37.48 -1.23 14.33
C ILE A 6 -37.65 -2.53 13.55
N ALA A 7 -36.57 -3.28 13.30
CA ALA A 7 -36.63 -4.60 12.67
C ALA A 7 -37.41 -5.60 13.51
N GLN A 8 -37.28 -5.55 14.84
CA GLN A 8 -38.03 -6.38 15.76
C GLN A 8 -39.51 -5.98 15.76
N ALA A 9 -39.83 -4.69 15.87
CA ALA A 9 -41.20 -4.19 15.79
C ALA A 9 -41.87 -4.56 14.45
N MET A 10 -41.17 -4.42 13.32
CA MET A 10 -41.71 -4.84 12.02
C MET A 10 -41.96 -6.35 11.93
N ARG A 11 -41.11 -7.18 12.54
CA ARG A 11 -41.34 -8.64 12.61
C ARG A 11 -42.54 -8.97 13.50
N GLU A 12 -42.70 -8.28 14.63
CA GLU A 12 -43.79 -8.49 15.57
C GLU A 12 -45.15 -8.00 15.02
N TYR A 13 -45.18 -6.85 14.33
CA TYR A 13 -46.42 -6.23 13.83
C TYR A 13 -46.71 -6.47 12.33
N GLY A 14 -45.74 -6.93 11.53
CA GLY A 14 -45.87 -7.19 10.10
C GLY A 14 -46.81 -8.36 9.75
N SER A 15 -47.12 -9.22 10.73
CA SER A 15 -48.07 -10.34 10.61
C SER A 15 -49.53 -9.90 10.40
N GLN A 16 -49.83 -8.59 10.47
CA GLN A 16 -51.18 -8.04 10.29
C GLN A 16 -51.42 -7.44 8.89
N VAL A 17 -50.41 -7.43 8.01
CA VAL A 17 -50.57 -7.03 6.60
C VAL A 17 -51.04 -8.26 5.82
N PRO A 18 -52.11 -8.18 4.99
CA PRO A 18 -52.54 -9.31 4.17
C PRO A 18 -51.35 -9.75 3.32
N ALA A 19 -50.99 -11.04 3.37
CA ALA A 19 -49.96 -11.61 2.53
C ALA A 19 -50.24 -11.23 1.07
N ALA A 20 -49.45 -10.30 0.54
CA ALA A 20 -49.45 -10.02 -0.88
C ALA A 20 -49.03 -11.32 -1.54
N THR A 21 -50.02 -11.98 -2.16
CA THR A 21 -49.94 -13.10 -3.10
C THR A 21 -48.50 -13.56 -3.34
N GLU A 22 -48.11 -14.67 -2.71
CA GLU A 22 -46.85 -15.37 -2.97
C GLU A 22 -46.68 -15.50 -4.49
N LYS A 23 -45.76 -14.72 -5.06
CA LYS A 23 -45.35 -14.90 -6.45
C LYS A 23 -44.55 -16.19 -6.50
N SER A 24 -45.25 -17.29 -6.80
CA SER A 24 -44.65 -18.53 -7.25
C SER A 24 -43.98 -18.29 -8.60
N GLY A 25 -42.69 -17.99 -8.58
CA GLY A 25 -41.80 -17.97 -9.74
C GLY A 25 -40.41 -17.59 -9.24
N ASN A 26 -39.39 -18.42 -9.52
CA ASN A 26 -37.98 -18.23 -9.14
C ASN A 26 -37.66 -16.75 -8.89
N GLU A 27 -37.68 -16.34 -7.62
CA GLU A 27 -37.25 -15.00 -7.25
C GLU A 27 -35.75 -14.97 -7.51
N GLN A 28 -35.37 -14.32 -8.60
CA GLN A 28 -34.00 -14.16 -9.02
C GLN A 28 -33.25 -13.43 -7.90
N GLN A 29 -32.44 -14.15 -7.12
CA GLN A 29 -31.76 -13.57 -5.98
C GLN A 29 -30.65 -12.63 -6.49
N ASN A 30 -30.68 -11.39 -6.05
CA ASN A 30 -29.60 -10.46 -6.34
C ASN A 30 -28.52 -10.59 -5.26
N TYR A 31 -27.27 -10.44 -5.66
CA TYR A 31 -26.12 -10.41 -4.79
C TYR A 31 -25.37 -9.09 -4.94
N LEU A 32 -24.99 -8.51 -3.80
CA LEU A 32 -24.09 -7.39 -3.71
C LEU A 32 -22.67 -7.92 -3.51
N TYR A 33 -21.80 -7.65 -4.47
CA TYR A 33 -20.36 -7.91 -4.36
C TYR A 33 -19.63 -6.63 -4.00
N SER A 34 -18.97 -6.62 -2.83
CA SER A 34 -18.01 -5.57 -2.46
C SER A 34 -16.60 -6.02 -2.80
N ILE A 35 -15.99 -5.35 -3.78
CA ILE A 35 -14.66 -5.65 -4.29
C ILE A 35 -13.71 -4.55 -3.85
N LYS A 36 -12.83 -4.88 -2.91
CA LYS A 36 -11.73 -4.02 -2.51
C LYS A 36 -10.50 -4.30 -3.36
N ILE A 37 -10.12 -3.33 -4.17
CA ILE A 37 -8.85 -3.30 -4.90
C ILE A 37 -7.76 -2.85 -3.92
N VAL A 38 -7.02 -3.80 -3.37
CA VAL A 38 -6.06 -3.51 -2.29
C VAL A 38 -4.81 -2.85 -2.89
N ARG A 39 -4.11 -3.58 -3.76
CA ARG A 39 -2.81 -3.18 -4.32
C ARG A 39 -2.44 -4.06 -5.50
N ALA A 40 -1.48 -3.60 -6.30
CA ALA A 40 -0.75 -4.44 -7.23
C ALA A 40 0.74 -4.54 -6.84
N GLU A 41 1.40 -5.58 -7.35
CA GLU A 41 2.82 -5.83 -7.15
C GLU A 41 3.52 -6.07 -8.49
N ASN A 42 4.72 -5.53 -8.63
CA ASN A 42 5.64 -5.74 -9.76
C ASN A 42 4.99 -5.56 -11.14
N LEU A 43 4.27 -4.46 -11.34
CA LEU A 43 3.73 -4.10 -12.66
C LEU A 43 4.86 -3.87 -13.69
N PRO A 44 4.57 -3.96 -15.00
CA PRO A 44 5.52 -3.61 -16.03
C PRO A 44 5.95 -2.14 -15.92
N PRO A 45 7.23 -1.81 -16.16
CA PRO A 45 7.68 -0.43 -16.29
C PRO A 45 7.35 0.10 -17.69
N SER A 46 6.31 0.91 -17.79
CA SER A 46 5.86 1.51 -19.06
C SER A 46 6.58 2.85 -19.35
N ASP A 47 7.00 3.58 -18.32
CA ASP A 47 7.73 4.84 -18.48
C ASP A 47 9.25 4.67 -18.71
N ASN A 48 9.84 5.69 -19.34
CA ASN A 48 11.28 5.80 -19.55
C ASN A 48 12.13 5.83 -18.25
N ASN A 49 11.52 6.19 -17.11
CA ASN A 49 12.17 6.21 -15.81
C ASN A 49 12.18 4.82 -15.12
N GLY A 50 11.59 3.81 -15.76
CA GLY A 50 11.46 2.45 -15.25
C GLY A 50 10.32 2.29 -14.24
N LEU A 51 9.32 3.17 -14.27
CA LEU A 51 8.13 3.17 -13.40
C LEU A 51 6.86 3.21 -14.27
N SER A 52 5.72 3.43 -13.61
CA SER A 52 4.42 3.65 -14.21
C SER A 52 3.59 4.50 -13.24
N ASP A 53 2.51 5.08 -13.77
CA ASP A 53 1.41 5.78 -13.12
C ASP A 53 0.12 4.93 -13.17
N PRO A 54 0.07 3.76 -12.50
CA PRO A 54 -0.98 2.77 -12.72
C PRO A 54 -2.35 3.14 -12.14
N TYR A 55 -3.40 2.79 -12.89
CA TYR A 55 -4.78 2.66 -12.43
C TYR A 55 -5.44 1.39 -12.98
N ILE A 56 -6.50 0.92 -12.33
CA ILE A 56 -7.25 -0.27 -12.76
C ILE A 56 -8.63 0.13 -13.27
N VAL A 57 -9.03 -0.48 -14.38
CA VAL A 57 -10.40 -0.47 -14.90
C VAL A 57 -10.95 -1.88 -14.80
N PHE A 58 -12.15 -2.01 -14.24
CA PHE A 58 -12.89 -3.26 -14.36
C PHE A 58 -13.86 -3.16 -15.53
N GLU A 59 -13.96 -4.23 -16.30
CA GLU A 59 -14.90 -4.37 -17.40
C GLU A 59 -15.77 -5.62 -17.23
N ILE A 60 -17.05 -5.47 -17.58
CA ILE A 60 -18.01 -6.57 -17.71
C ILE A 60 -18.66 -6.41 -19.08
N ASP A 61 -18.72 -7.48 -19.87
CA ASP A 61 -19.25 -7.46 -21.25
C ASP A 61 -18.64 -6.34 -22.14
N ASN A 62 -17.32 -6.15 -22.04
CA ASN A 62 -16.55 -5.10 -22.72
C ASN A 62 -17.03 -3.66 -22.41
N LYS A 63 -17.60 -3.45 -21.21
CA LYS A 63 -18.00 -2.12 -20.73
C LYS A 63 -17.27 -1.79 -19.43
N PRO A 64 -16.60 -0.63 -19.33
CA PRO A 64 -15.97 -0.21 -18.10
C PRO A 64 -17.05 0.07 -17.05
N ILE A 65 -16.94 -0.62 -15.91
CA ILE A 65 -17.86 -0.46 -14.79
C ILE A 65 -17.30 0.47 -13.70
N THR A 66 -15.97 0.51 -13.54
CA THR A 66 -15.31 1.37 -12.58
C THR A 66 -13.83 1.60 -12.93
N ARG A 67 -13.26 2.68 -12.38
CA ARG A 67 -11.86 3.07 -12.51
C ARG A 67 -11.31 3.46 -11.14
N THR A 68 -10.10 2.99 -10.79
CA THR A 68 -9.42 3.46 -9.58
C THR A 68 -8.80 4.84 -9.74
N LYS A 69 -8.35 5.43 -8.64
CA LYS A 69 -7.39 6.54 -8.74
C LYS A 69 -6.06 6.08 -9.36
N THR A 70 -5.37 7.00 -10.01
CA THR A 70 -3.98 6.84 -10.43
C THR A 70 -3.05 6.90 -9.23
N VAL A 71 -2.04 6.03 -9.19
CA VAL A 71 -0.96 6.12 -8.19
C VAL A 71 0.35 6.33 -8.95
N TYR A 72 0.90 7.53 -8.87
CA TYR A 72 2.05 7.95 -9.68
C TYR A 72 3.38 7.32 -9.25
N GLU A 73 4.28 7.14 -10.22
CA GLU A 73 5.69 6.76 -10.11
C GLU A 73 5.95 5.47 -9.32
N THR A 74 5.16 4.41 -9.56
CA THR A 74 5.29 3.14 -8.85
C THR A 74 4.87 1.90 -9.65
N LEU A 75 5.65 0.82 -9.51
CA LEU A 75 5.28 -0.52 -9.99
C LEU A 75 4.51 -1.35 -8.93
N ASN A 76 4.29 -0.78 -7.75
CA ASN A 76 3.67 -1.45 -6.61
C ASN A 76 2.56 -0.57 -5.99
N PRO A 77 1.54 -0.17 -6.77
CA PRO A 77 0.52 0.76 -6.32
C PRO A 77 -0.38 0.15 -5.25
N ARG A 78 -0.86 0.99 -4.32
CA ARG A 78 -1.83 0.62 -3.29
C ARG A 78 -3.01 1.56 -3.33
N TRP A 79 -4.12 1.08 -3.87
CA TRP A 79 -5.34 1.88 -4.03
C TRP A 79 -6.23 1.85 -2.78
N ASP A 80 -6.37 0.69 -2.15
CA ASP A 80 -7.33 0.44 -1.06
C ASP A 80 -8.78 0.90 -1.36
N GLN A 81 -9.19 0.92 -2.63
CA GLN A 81 -10.51 1.38 -3.06
C GLN A 81 -11.53 0.24 -3.11
N VAL A 82 -12.79 0.53 -2.80
CA VAL A 82 -13.86 -0.46 -2.73
C VAL A 82 -14.96 -0.11 -3.71
N PHE A 83 -15.36 -1.06 -4.55
CA PHE A 83 -16.48 -0.93 -5.49
C PHE A 83 -17.55 -1.96 -5.19
N ASP A 84 -18.80 -1.54 -5.35
CA ASP A 84 -19.97 -2.39 -5.14
C ASP A 84 -20.64 -2.69 -6.48
N ILE A 85 -20.86 -3.96 -6.77
CA ILE A 85 -21.52 -4.42 -7.98
C ILE A 85 -22.73 -5.27 -7.60
N TRP A 86 -23.87 -4.97 -8.23
CA TRP A 86 -25.08 -5.76 -8.11
C TRP A 86 -25.16 -6.74 -9.26
N LEU A 87 -25.18 -8.02 -8.93
CA LEU A 87 -25.32 -9.09 -9.90
C LEU A 87 -26.55 -9.94 -9.54
N THR A 88 -27.18 -10.50 -10.56
CA THR A 88 -28.18 -11.57 -10.34
C THR A 88 -27.46 -12.90 -10.08
N GLU A 89 -28.17 -14.00 -9.83
CA GLU A 89 -27.64 -15.38 -9.66
C GLU A 89 -26.67 -15.91 -10.75
N GLN A 90 -26.34 -15.12 -11.77
CA GLN A 90 -25.41 -15.50 -12.82
C GLN A 90 -23.96 -15.29 -12.40
N THR A 91 -23.13 -16.29 -12.68
CA THR A 91 -21.68 -16.11 -12.73
C THR A 91 -21.34 -15.03 -13.75
N VAL A 92 -20.53 -14.06 -13.35
CA VAL A 92 -20.05 -12.99 -14.23
C VAL A 92 -18.53 -13.02 -14.29
N ASP A 93 -17.99 -13.00 -15.50
CA ASP A 93 -16.58 -12.79 -15.76
C ASP A 93 -16.28 -11.29 -15.73
N VAL A 94 -15.30 -10.90 -14.92
CA VAL A 94 -14.82 -9.52 -14.79
C VAL A 94 -13.39 -9.47 -15.30
N LEU A 95 -13.12 -8.56 -16.23
CA LEU A 95 -11.78 -8.25 -16.69
C LEU A 95 -11.24 -7.08 -15.87
N ALA A 96 -10.11 -7.28 -15.20
CA ALA A 96 -9.34 -6.21 -14.59
C ALA A 96 -8.19 -5.83 -15.51
N LEU A 97 -8.24 -4.63 -16.08
CA LEU A 97 -7.17 -4.03 -16.88
C LEU A 97 -6.40 -3.04 -16.02
N VAL A 98 -5.08 -3.08 -16.11
CA VAL A 98 -4.20 -2.06 -15.55
C VAL A 98 -3.68 -1.18 -16.68
N TYR A 99 -3.82 0.13 -16.50
CA TYR A 99 -3.39 1.16 -17.44
C TYR A 99 -2.35 2.07 -16.80
N ASP A 100 -1.48 2.63 -17.63
CA ASP A 100 -0.55 3.69 -17.30
C ASP A 100 -1.14 5.06 -17.68
N GLU A 101 -1.29 5.98 -16.73
CA GLU A 101 -1.81 7.32 -17.02
C GLU A 101 -0.69 8.23 -17.56
N ASP A 102 -0.71 8.49 -18.86
CA ASP A 102 0.25 9.38 -19.50
C ASP A 102 -0.20 10.85 -19.43
N MET A 103 0.68 11.73 -18.95
CA MET A 103 0.41 13.18 -18.98
C MET A 103 0.26 13.75 -20.40
N ILE A 104 0.89 13.11 -21.39
CA ILE A 104 0.87 13.51 -22.80
C ILE A 104 0.73 12.26 -23.65
N GLY A 105 -0.48 11.96 -24.10
CA GLY A 105 -0.72 10.79 -24.94
C GLY A 105 -2.06 10.16 -24.67
N ALA A 106 -2.22 8.93 -25.13
CA ALA A 106 -3.28 8.04 -24.70
C ALA A 106 -2.66 7.03 -23.73
N ASP A 107 -3.37 6.75 -22.66
CA ASP A 107 -2.98 5.80 -21.62
C ASP A 107 -2.61 4.43 -22.21
N GLU A 108 -1.52 3.83 -21.74
CA GLU A 108 -1.03 2.54 -22.21
C GLU A 108 -1.59 1.39 -21.36
N GLU A 109 -2.17 0.36 -22.01
CA GLU A 109 -2.57 -0.85 -21.31
C GLU A 109 -1.34 -1.66 -20.90
N CYS A 110 -1.13 -1.83 -19.60
CA CYS A 110 0.03 -2.53 -19.04
C CYS A 110 -0.23 -4.02 -18.83
N GLY A 111 -1.49 -4.43 -18.75
CA GLY A 111 -1.84 -5.84 -18.58
C GLY A 111 -3.27 -6.06 -18.12
N GLY A 112 -3.67 -7.33 -18.12
CA GLY A 112 -5.03 -7.74 -17.81
C GLY A 112 -5.11 -9.07 -17.07
N VAL A 113 -6.19 -9.24 -16.30
CA VAL A 113 -6.52 -10.51 -15.66
C VAL A 113 -8.04 -10.68 -15.53
N TRP A 114 -8.51 -11.90 -15.78
CA TRP A 114 -9.91 -12.27 -15.59
C TRP A 114 -10.13 -12.87 -14.20
N PHE A 115 -11.27 -12.58 -13.60
CA PHE A 115 -11.75 -13.26 -12.40
C PHE A 115 -13.28 -13.39 -12.43
N LYS A 116 -13.81 -14.34 -11.65
CA LYS A 116 -15.25 -14.62 -11.59
C LYS A 116 -15.88 -14.08 -10.32
N LEU A 117 -17.07 -13.53 -10.48
CA LEU A 117 -18.04 -13.29 -9.41
C LEU A 117 -19.16 -14.31 -9.57
N SER A 118 -19.22 -15.29 -8.66
CA SER A 118 -20.29 -16.30 -8.63
C SER A 118 -20.67 -16.60 -7.18
N PRO A 119 -21.96 -16.80 -6.86
CA PRO A 119 -22.36 -17.25 -5.54
C PRO A 119 -21.62 -18.51 -5.10
N ASP A 120 -21.33 -19.44 -6.03
CA ASP A 120 -20.59 -20.68 -5.76
C ASP A 120 -19.20 -20.48 -5.14
N TYR A 121 -18.59 -19.31 -5.31
CA TYR A 121 -17.27 -18.99 -4.75
C TYR A 121 -17.34 -18.20 -3.44
N PHE A 122 -18.49 -17.60 -3.12
CA PHE A 122 -18.62 -16.60 -2.05
C PHE A 122 -19.85 -16.83 -1.15
N ASP A 123 -20.47 -18.02 -1.22
CA ASP A 123 -21.68 -18.41 -0.47
C ASP A 123 -21.45 -18.58 1.04
N ASP A 124 -20.20 -18.62 1.49
CA ASP A 124 -19.81 -18.64 2.90
C ASP A 124 -19.94 -17.27 3.59
N TYR A 125 -20.29 -16.22 2.82
CA TYR A 125 -20.43 -14.84 3.27
C TYR A 125 -19.18 -14.29 3.98
N GLN A 126 -18.00 -14.85 3.70
CA GLN A 126 -16.73 -14.36 4.21
C GLN A 126 -16.08 -13.38 3.24
N THR A 127 -15.07 -12.66 3.72
CA THR A 127 -14.18 -11.89 2.85
C THR A 127 -13.08 -12.80 2.32
N HIS A 128 -13.02 -12.98 1.01
CA HIS A 128 -12.02 -13.76 0.32
C HIS A 128 -10.92 -12.86 -0.24
N GLU A 129 -9.65 -13.21 -0.02
CA GLU A 129 -8.52 -12.52 -0.62
C GLU A 129 -8.08 -13.27 -1.88
N LEU A 130 -8.20 -12.63 -3.04
CA LEU A 130 -7.74 -13.16 -4.32
C LEU A 130 -6.40 -12.54 -4.69
N VAL A 131 -5.44 -13.38 -5.05
CA VAL A 131 -4.15 -12.98 -5.61
C VAL A 131 -4.12 -13.44 -7.06
N LEU A 132 -4.33 -12.49 -7.98
CA LEU A 132 -4.46 -12.74 -9.41
C LEU A 132 -3.18 -12.31 -10.12
N SER A 133 -2.75 -13.03 -11.15
CA SER A 133 -1.55 -12.67 -11.92
C SER A 133 -1.96 -11.97 -13.22
N PHE A 134 -1.47 -10.75 -13.43
CA PHE A 134 -1.63 -10.03 -14.69
C PHE A 134 -0.81 -10.69 -15.78
N VAL A 135 -1.34 -10.68 -17.01
CA VAL A 135 -0.58 -10.93 -18.23
C VAL A 135 -0.24 -9.58 -18.86
N PRO A 136 1.02 -9.28 -19.20
CA PRO A 136 2.19 -10.18 -19.18
C PRO A 136 2.90 -10.30 -17.82
N GLN A 137 2.73 -9.35 -16.91
CA GLN A 137 3.46 -9.31 -15.64
C GLN A 137 2.68 -8.57 -14.55
N GLY A 138 2.88 -9.01 -13.31
CA GLY A 138 2.40 -8.34 -12.10
C GLY A 138 1.34 -9.15 -11.38
N LYS A 139 0.98 -8.71 -10.17
CA LYS A 139 -0.07 -9.35 -9.38
C LYS A 139 -1.07 -8.33 -8.88
N LEU A 140 -2.34 -8.69 -8.89
CA LEU A 140 -3.45 -7.93 -8.32
C LEU A 140 -3.94 -8.62 -7.06
N ILE A 141 -4.02 -7.88 -5.95
CA ILE A 141 -4.61 -8.39 -4.71
C ILE A 141 -5.99 -7.73 -4.52
N LEU A 142 -7.03 -8.55 -4.59
CA LEU A 142 -8.41 -8.16 -4.34
C LEU A 142 -8.91 -8.75 -3.03
N ARG A 143 -9.84 -8.07 -2.37
CA ARG A 143 -10.67 -8.67 -1.32
C ARG A 143 -12.13 -8.56 -1.70
N ILE A 144 -12.82 -9.68 -1.78
CA ILE A 144 -14.19 -9.76 -2.26
C ILE A 144 -15.07 -10.33 -1.15
N SER A 145 -16.20 -9.69 -0.90
CA SER A 145 -17.26 -10.21 -0.04
C SER A 145 -18.59 -10.12 -0.78
N MET A 146 -19.46 -11.11 -0.57
CA MET A 146 -20.79 -11.18 -1.16
C MET A 146 -21.86 -11.10 -0.06
N GLU A 147 -22.92 -10.35 -0.33
CA GLU A 147 -24.15 -10.37 0.48
C GLU A 147 -25.35 -10.63 -0.44
N GLY A 148 -26.19 -11.60 -0.09
CA GLY A 148 -27.47 -11.82 -0.78
C GLY A 148 -28.47 -10.73 -0.40
N GLU A 149 -29.23 -10.24 -1.38
CA GLU A 149 -30.34 -9.32 -1.14
C GLU A 149 -31.39 -9.98 -0.26
N LYS A 150 -31.77 -9.28 0.81
CA LYS A 150 -32.85 -9.68 1.71
C LYS A 150 -33.88 -8.57 1.74
N ASP A 151 -35.15 -8.94 1.63
CA ASP A 151 -36.25 -8.00 1.79
C ASP A 151 -36.54 -7.74 3.28
N ASP A 152 -35.55 -7.19 3.97
CA ASP A 152 -35.65 -6.80 5.38
C ASP A 152 -35.01 -5.44 5.66
N ILE A 153 -35.49 -4.77 6.71
CA ILE A 153 -35.03 -3.42 7.06
C ILE A 153 -33.55 -3.39 7.46
N GLN A 154 -33.00 -4.48 8.05
CA GLN A 154 -31.61 -4.53 8.48
C GLN A 154 -30.67 -4.50 7.27
N PHE A 155 -31.00 -5.21 6.20
CA PHE A 155 -30.28 -5.22 4.94
C PHE A 155 -30.25 -3.81 4.32
N TRP A 156 -31.41 -3.17 4.18
CA TRP A 156 -31.50 -1.84 3.56
C TRP A 156 -30.81 -0.75 4.38
N PHE A 157 -30.91 -0.78 5.72
CA PHE A 157 -30.17 0.13 6.59
C PHE A 157 -28.66 -0.15 6.58
N GLY A 158 -28.25 -1.42 6.62
CA GLY A 158 -26.85 -1.82 6.50
C GLY A 158 -26.24 -1.34 5.18
N LYS A 159 -26.98 -1.51 4.07
CA LYS A 159 -26.62 -0.98 2.75
C LYS A 159 -26.45 0.54 2.77
N ALA A 160 -27.45 1.28 3.26
CA ALA A 160 -27.37 2.74 3.33
C ALA A 160 -26.17 3.21 4.17
N PHE A 161 -25.93 2.57 5.32
CA PHE A 161 -24.81 2.88 6.19
C PHE A 161 -23.45 2.59 5.53
N ARG A 162 -23.28 1.44 4.89
CA ARG A 162 -22.04 1.10 4.15
C ARG A 162 -21.77 2.06 3.00
N THR A 163 -22.80 2.40 2.23
CA THR A 163 -22.69 3.40 1.15
C THR A 163 -22.26 4.76 1.70
N LEU A 164 -22.87 5.21 2.80
CA LEU A 164 -22.50 6.48 3.44
C LEU A 164 -21.06 6.43 3.99
N LYS A 165 -20.67 5.33 4.64
CA LYS A 165 -19.32 5.17 5.20
C LYS A 165 -18.26 5.08 4.11
N ARG A 166 -18.59 4.52 2.95
CA ARG A 166 -17.73 4.54 1.77
C ARG A 166 -17.59 5.95 1.22
N ALA A 167 -18.70 6.65 0.98
CA ALA A 167 -18.67 8.03 0.53
C ALA A 167 -17.86 8.92 1.49
N GLU A 168 -17.99 8.73 2.80
CA GLU A 168 -17.14 9.36 3.80
C GLU A 168 -15.66 9.05 3.54
N ASN A 169 -15.29 7.77 3.46
CA ASN A 169 -13.89 7.36 3.20
C ASN A 169 -13.32 7.88 1.87
N ASP A 170 -14.15 7.98 0.83
CA ASP A 170 -13.76 8.50 -0.48
C ASP A 170 -13.48 10.00 -0.38
N VAL A 171 -14.36 10.76 0.29
CA VAL A 171 -14.13 12.19 0.58
C VAL A 171 -12.85 12.39 1.40
N LEU A 172 -12.60 11.55 2.40
CA LEU A 172 -11.33 11.60 3.15
C LEU A 172 -10.13 11.36 2.24
N GLY A 173 -10.22 10.39 1.33
CA GLY A 173 -9.19 10.12 0.33
C GLY A 173 -8.92 11.33 -0.55
N LEU A 174 -9.96 11.95 -1.09
CA LEU A 174 -9.85 13.12 -1.96
C LEU A 174 -9.19 14.33 -1.27
N ILE A 175 -9.55 14.60 -0.01
CA ILE A 175 -8.93 15.67 0.77
C ILE A 175 -7.42 15.39 0.95
N VAL A 176 -7.09 14.18 1.40
CA VAL A 176 -5.70 13.78 1.65
C VAL A 176 -4.88 13.79 0.36
N ASP A 177 -5.42 13.27 -0.75
CA ASP A 177 -4.74 13.20 -2.04
C ASP A 177 -4.41 14.62 -2.57
N LYS A 178 -5.35 15.57 -2.40
CA LYS A 178 -5.14 16.97 -2.80
C LYS A 178 -4.03 17.63 -1.99
N MET A 179 -3.99 17.40 -0.67
CA MET A 179 -2.93 17.92 0.20
C MET A 179 -1.59 17.22 -0.07
N GLY A 180 -1.62 15.91 -0.30
CA GLY A 180 -0.46 15.06 -0.61
C GLY A 180 0.33 15.54 -1.83
N SER A 181 -0.36 15.97 -2.88
CA SER A 181 0.28 16.57 -4.06
C SER A 181 1.13 17.79 -3.71
N TYR A 182 0.67 18.64 -2.80
CA TYR A 182 1.41 19.82 -2.36
C TYR A 182 2.61 19.43 -1.46
N PHE A 183 2.44 18.42 -0.60
CA PHE A 183 3.55 17.90 0.21
C PHE A 183 4.67 17.36 -0.66
N ARG A 184 4.36 16.55 -1.69
CA ARG A 184 5.38 16.04 -2.63
C ARG A 184 6.09 17.12 -3.43
N GLN A 185 5.48 18.29 -3.61
CA GLN A 185 6.13 19.42 -4.25
C GLN A 185 7.16 20.09 -3.32
N ILE A 186 6.79 20.32 -2.05
CA ILE A 186 7.63 21.01 -1.07
C ILE A 186 8.67 20.07 -0.44
N LEU A 187 8.25 18.89 0.02
CA LEU A 187 9.10 17.83 0.57
C LEU A 187 9.68 17.00 -0.59
N SER A 188 10.59 17.60 -1.34
CA SER A 188 11.14 17.03 -2.57
C SER A 188 12.65 17.23 -2.67
N ARG A 189 13.30 16.40 -3.52
CA ARG A 189 14.73 16.57 -3.80
C ARG A 189 15.02 17.93 -4.45
N LYS A 190 14.08 18.47 -5.23
CA LYS A 190 14.19 19.81 -5.84
C LYS A 190 14.29 20.91 -4.78
N THR A 191 13.54 20.82 -3.68
CA THR A 191 13.63 21.77 -2.57
C THR A 191 14.97 21.69 -1.87
N LEU A 192 15.46 20.46 -1.64
CA LEU A 192 16.79 20.24 -1.09
C LEU A 192 17.88 20.83 -2.01
N ASP A 193 17.84 20.54 -3.31
CA ASP A 193 18.82 21.05 -4.27
C ASP A 193 18.82 22.58 -4.35
N LYS A 194 17.64 23.23 -4.24
CA LYS A 194 17.52 24.68 -4.15
C LYS A 194 18.19 25.23 -2.88
N LEU A 195 17.98 24.58 -1.74
CA LEU A 195 18.59 24.95 -0.47
C LEU A 195 20.12 24.91 -0.55
N PHE A 196 20.69 23.91 -1.23
CA PHE A 196 22.14 23.80 -1.46
C PHE A 196 22.66 24.56 -2.68
N LEU A 197 21.83 25.39 -3.33
CA LEU A 197 22.15 26.13 -4.55
C LEU A 197 22.67 25.25 -5.70
N ARG A 198 22.26 23.98 -5.74
CA ARG A 198 22.66 22.99 -6.75
C ARG A 198 21.87 23.16 -8.06
N ASP A 199 20.74 23.87 -8.03
CA ASP A 199 19.86 24.15 -9.18
C ASP A 199 20.39 25.28 -10.07
N ARG A 200 21.62 25.12 -10.59
CA ARG A 200 22.21 25.99 -11.62
C ARG A 200 22.40 25.21 -12.91
N SER A 201 21.29 25.03 -13.63
CA SER A 201 21.26 24.47 -14.97
C SER A 201 21.94 25.39 -15.99
N PHE A 202 23.01 24.89 -16.61
CA PHE A 202 23.53 25.11 -17.97
C PHE A 202 23.88 26.51 -18.53
N PHE A 203 23.50 27.64 -17.92
CA PHE A 203 23.81 28.99 -18.48
C PHE A 203 24.75 29.85 -17.62
N SER A 204 25.26 29.38 -16.48
CA SER A 204 26.09 30.20 -15.57
C SER A 204 27.60 30.16 -15.83
N SER A 205 28.06 29.66 -16.98
CA SER A 205 29.50 29.57 -17.33
C SER A 205 30.25 30.92 -17.38
N PHE A 206 29.59 32.05 -17.11
CA PHE A 206 30.21 33.38 -17.15
C PHE A 206 30.12 34.20 -15.85
N SER A 207 29.72 33.63 -14.71
CA SER A 207 29.75 34.37 -13.44
C SER A 207 30.48 33.61 -12.33
N SER A 208 31.72 34.05 -12.13
CA SER A 208 32.48 34.17 -10.88
C SER A 208 32.13 33.22 -9.72
N ARG A 209 33.16 32.47 -9.29
CA ARG A 209 33.36 31.84 -7.97
C ARG A 209 32.50 32.48 -6.84
N THR A 210 31.26 32.05 -6.69
CA THR A 210 30.53 32.15 -5.43
C THR A 210 30.91 30.92 -4.62
N LYS A 211 31.57 31.13 -3.47
CA LYS A 211 31.78 30.05 -2.48
C LYS A 211 30.41 29.42 -2.20
N GLN A 212 30.29 28.10 -2.37
CA GLN A 212 29.21 27.35 -1.74
C GLN A 212 29.33 27.64 -0.24
N VAL A 213 28.33 28.33 0.31
CA VAL A 213 28.14 28.45 1.75
C VAL A 213 27.07 27.44 2.06
N ASP A 214 27.39 26.49 2.94
CA ASP A 214 26.41 25.51 3.41
C ASP A 214 25.24 26.26 4.07
N PRO A 215 23.99 25.85 3.81
CA PRO A 215 22.81 26.50 4.36
C PRO A 215 22.87 26.48 5.90
N THR A 216 22.33 27.51 6.54
CA THR A 216 22.20 27.52 7.99
C THR A 216 21.05 26.61 8.43
N LEU A 217 21.01 26.28 9.72
CA LEU A 217 19.87 25.53 10.26
C LEU A 217 18.55 26.28 10.05
N GLN A 218 18.57 27.62 10.13
CA GLN A 218 17.39 28.44 9.86
C GLN A 218 16.93 28.31 8.41
N ASP A 219 17.85 28.34 7.45
CA ASP A 219 17.51 28.16 6.02
C ASP A 219 16.84 26.80 5.78
N CYS A 220 17.25 25.77 6.53
CA CYS A 220 16.64 24.45 6.48
C CYS A 220 15.19 24.46 6.99
N GLU A 221 14.91 25.19 8.07
CA GLU A 221 13.55 25.34 8.60
C GLU A 221 12.67 26.16 7.64
N ASP A 222 13.22 27.27 7.13
CA ASP A 222 12.56 28.19 6.19
C ASP A 222 12.15 27.47 4.88
N ALA A 223 12.90 26.44 4.47
CA ALA A 223 12.62 25.65 3.28
C ALA A 223 11.27 24.91 3.34
N ILE A 224 10.76 24.59 4.54
CA ILE A 224 9.48 23.89 4.73
C ILE A 224 8.37 24.76 5.33
N VAL A 225 8.65 26.02 5.65
CA VAL A 225 7.61 26.99 6.09
C VAL A 225 6.37 26.97 5.18
N PRO A 226 6.48 26.90 3.83
CA PRO A 226 5.30 26.83 2.96
C PRO A 226 4.39 25.64 3.21
N VAL A 227 4.91 24.49 3.66
CA VAL A 227 4.08 23.33 4.01
C VAL A 227 3.54 23.41 5.44
N LEU A 228 4.31 23.99 6.37
CA LEU A 228 3.85 24.24 7.74
C LEU A 228 2.66 25.20 7.76
N ASP A 229 2.78 26.36 7.11
CA ASP A 229 1.70 27.35 6.96
C ASP A 229 0.45 26.75 6.30
N TYR A 230 0.66 25.91 5.28
CA TYR A 230 -0.43 25.25 4.58
C TYR A 230 -1.15 24.26 5.51
N LEU A 231 -0.40 23.45 6.26
CA LEU A 231 -0.95 22.49 7.21
C LEU A 231 -1.71 23.20 8.32
N GLU A 232 -1.15 24.22 8.95
CA GLU A 232 -1.81 24.97 10.03
C GLU A 232 -3.16 25.53 9.60
N ARG A 233 -3.20 26.20 8.43
CA ARG A 233 -4.44 26.79 7.90
C ARG A 233 -5.49 25.73 7.58
N ASN A 234 -5.10 24.67 6.87
CA ASN A 234 -6.04 23.65 6.43
C ASN A 234 -6.50 22.76 7.59
N LEU A 235 -5.61 22.34 8.48
CA LEU A 235 -5.98 21.54 9.65
C LEU A 235 -6.92 22.31 10.57
N LYS A 236 -6.73 23.62 10.73
CA LYS A 236 -7.69 24.45 11.46
C LYS A 236 -9.08 24.43 10.80
N ILE A 237 -9.15 24.67 9.49
CA ILE A 237 -10.43 24.65 8.75
C ILE A 237 -11.11 23.28 8.87
N LEU A 238 -10.35 22.20 8.74
CA LEU A 238 -10.87 20.84 8.87
C LEU A 238 -11.38 20.58 10.29
N ASN A 239 -10.63 20.99 11.31
CA ASN A 239 -11.04 20.84 12.71
C ASN A 239 -12.32 21.62 13.05
N ASP A 240 -12.49 22.81 12.48
CA ASP A 240 -13.66 23.66 12.71
C ASP A 240 -14.94 23.08 12.04
N ASN A 241 -14.81 22.25 11.01
CA ASN A 241 -15.93 21.83 10.16
C ASN A 241 -16.20 20.31 10.14
N LEU A 242 -15.31 19.49 10.70
CA LEU A 242 -15.45 18.03 10.70
C LEU A 242 -15.66 17.50 12.12
N SER A 243 -16.27 16.32 12.22
CA SER A 243 -16.33 15.61 13.50
C SER A 243 -14.94 15.17 13.94
N GLU A 244 -14.75 15.02 15.25
CA GLU A 244 -13.47 14.59 15.83
C GLU A 244 -12.96 13.27 15.23
N THR A 245 -13.84 12.30 15.00
CA THR A 245 -13.49 10.99 14.44
C THR A 245 -13.00 11.07 13.00
N VAL A 246 -13.64 11.92 12.19
CA VAL A 246 -13.27 12.17 10.79
C VAL A 246 -11.97 12.95 10.75
N MET A 247 -11.81 13.96 11.61
CA MET A 247 -10.59 14.74 11.74
C MET A 247 -9.38 13.87 12.11
N GLN A 248 -9.50 13.02 13.14
CA GLN A 248 -8.43 12.08 13.51
C GLN A 248 -8.04 11.15 12.34
N SER A 249 -9.02 10.69 11.57
CA SER A 249 -8.77 9.84 10.39
C SER A 249 -8.02 10.57 9.30
N ILE A 250 -8.35 11.84 9.03
CA ILE A 250 -7.65 12.69 8.06
C ILE A 250 -6.21 12.94 8.51
N VAL A 251 -6.03 13.38 9.75
CA VAL A 251 -4.71 13.76 10.28
C VAL A 251 -3.73 12.60 10.20
N LEU A 252 -4.14 11.39 10.58
CA LEU A 252 -3.29 10.20 10.48
C LEU A 252 -2.97 9.82 9.02
N ARG A 253 -3.90 10.03 8.08
CA ARG A 253 -3.65 9.81 6.64
C ARG A 253 -2.72 10.88 6.05
N ILE A 254 -2.86 12.14 6.45
CA ILE A 254 -1.95 13.23 6.08
C ILE A 254 -0.54 12.93 6.60
N TRP A 255 -0.40 12.51 7.86
CA TRP A 255 0.89 12.12 8.43
C TRP A 255 1.56 11.02 7.61
N LYS A 256 0.79 10.00 7.20
CA LYS A 256 1.28 8.94 6.32
C LYS A 256 1.78 9.49 4.96
N GLU A 257 1.05 10.40 4.33
CA GLU A 257 1.49 11.04 3.07
C GLU A 257 2.77 11.86 3.24
N ILE A 258 2.95 12.54 4.38
CA ILE A 258 4.17 13.28 4.72
C ILE A 258 5.35 12.32 4.84
N LEU A 259 5.18 11.18 5.55
CA LEU A 259 6.22 10.16 5.65
C LEU A 259 6.61 9.60 4.27
N LEU A 260 5.63 9.35 3.40
CA LEU A 260 5.87 8.89 2.03
C LEU A 260 6.60 9.95 1.19
N ALA A 261 6.23 11.23 1.32
CA ALA A 261 6.92 12.32 0.62
C ALA A 261 8.39 12.43 1.06
N LEU A 262 8.66 12.40 2.37
CA LEU A 262 10.02 12.43 2.91
C LEU A 262 10.83 11.19 2.50
N GLU A 263 10.21 10.02 2.51
CA GLU A 263 10.84 8.79 2.01
C GLU A 263 11.23 8.93 0.52
N GLY A 264 10.40 9.58 -0.29
CA GLY A 264 10.70 9.91 -1.68
C GLY A 264 11.86 10.90 -1.87
N VAL A 265 12.20 11.71 -0.86
CA VAL A 265 13.43 12.53 -0.86
C VAL A 265 14.67 11.67 -0.64
N LEU A 266 14.55 10.65 0.23
CA LEU A 266 15.66 9.80 0.66
C LEU A 266 15.98 8.68 -0.34
N LEU A 267 14.95 8.12 -0.99
CA LEU A 267 15.02 6.89 -1.75
C LEU A 267 14.23 7.01 -3.06
N PRO A 268 14.77 6.50 -4.18
CA PRO A 268 14.00 6.41 -5.42
C PRO A 268 12.89 5.35 -5.26
N PRO A 269 11.84 5.33 -6.11
CA PRO A 269 10.81 4.29 -6.06
C PRO A 269 11.38 2.86 -6.23
N LEU A 270 10.58 1.81 -6.03
CA LEU A 270 11.06 0.45 -6.25
C LEU A 270 10.98 0.09 -7.75
N SER A 271 12.10 -0.27 -8.36
CA SER A 271 12.19 -0.70 -9.77
C SER A 271 13.49 -1.47 -10.02
N GLU A 272 13.50 -2.28 -11.09
CA GLU A 272 14.67 -2.99 -11.58
C GLU A 272 15.73 -2.03 -12.16
N GLN A 273 15.28 -0.95 -12.80
CA GLN A 273 16.18 0.00 -13.45
C GLN A 273 16.95 0.84 -12.43
N LEU A 274 18.21 1.16 -12.72
CA LEU A 274 18.99 2.08 -11.88
C LEU A 274 18.33 3.47 -11.85
N SER A 275 18.49 4.16 -10.73
CA SER A 275 18.03 5.54 -10.58
C SER A 275 19.18 6.52 -10.80
N ASP A 276 18.88 7.66 -11.40
CA ASP A 276 19.81 8.80 -11.44
C ASP A 276 19.86 9.57 -10.11
N LEU A 277 18.97 9.25 -9.16
CA LEU A 277 18.99 9.84 -7.83
C LEU A 277 20.31 9.47 -7.12
N LYS A 278 21.01 10.50 -6.65
CA LYS A 278 22.27 10.32 -5.93
C LYS A 278 22.01 10.14 -4.43
N PRO A 279 22.85 9.33 -3.76
CA PRO A 279 22.91 9.30 -2.32
C PRO A 279 23.03 10.72 -1.73
N LEU A 280 22.16 11.07 -0.77
CA LEU A 280 22.33 12.19 0.15
C LEU A 280 23.62 12.04 0.98
N ASP A 281 24.27 13.16 1.27
CA ASP A 281 25.31 13.24 2.29
C ASP A 281 24.73 13.32 3.73
N ASP A 282 25.60 13.18 4.74
CA ASP A 282 25.19 13.18 6.15
C ASP A 282 24.46 14.47 6.57
N TYR A 283 24.86 15.61 5.98
CA TYR A 283 24.26 16.90 6.29
C TYR A 283 22.88 17.03 5.63
N GLU A 284 22.74 16.61 4.37
CA GLU A 284 21.45 16.51 3.69
C GLU A 284 20.46 15.60 4.43
N PHE A 285 20.92 14.45 4.95
CA PHE A 285 20.10 13.60 5.81
C PHE A 285 19.61 14.32 7.06
N HIS A 286 20.52 15.08 7.71
CA HIS A 286 20.18 15.85 8.88
C HIS A 286 19.09 16.88 8.58
N VAL A 287 19.13 17.53 7.41
CA VAL A 287 18.08 18.45 6.95
C VAL A 287 16.73 17.74 6.83
N VAL A 288 16.68 16.58 6.17
CA VAL A 288 15.42 15.82 6.01
C VAL A 288 14.87 15.35 7.36
N TYR A 289 15.73 14.92 8.29
CA TYR A 289 15.30 14.54 9.63
C TYR A 289 14.83 15.73 10.47
N LYS A 290 15.43 16.91 10.26
CA LYS A 290 14.95 18.15 10.88
C LYS A 290 13.57 18.52 10.37
N TRP A 291 13.29 18.38 9.07
CA TRP A 291 11.95 18.57 8.51
C TRP A 291 10.93 17.61 9.12
N LEU A 292 11.30 16.32 9.22
CA LEU A 292 10.46 15.30 9.85
C LEU A 292 10.13 15.67 11.31
N GLU A 293 11.12 16.14 12.07
CA GLU A 293 10.92 16.50 13.48
C GLU A 293 10.02 17.73 13.63
N LEU A 294 10.18 18.77 12.80
CA LEU A 294 9.30 19.95 12.81
C LEU A 294 7.85 19.57 12.49
N LEU A 295 7.65 18.73 11.48
CA LEU A 295 6.32 18.23 11.13
C LEU A 295 5.74 17.36 12.25
N LYS A 296 6.56 16.54 12.92
CA LYS A 296 6.12 15.73 14.07
C LYS A 296 5.66 16.62 15.23
N ILE A 297 6.42 17.67 15.55
CA ILE A 297 6.08 18.65 16.59
C ILE A 297 4.76 19.33 16.26
N LEU A 298 4.57 19.78 15.01
CA LEU A 298 3.32 20.38 14.56
C LEU A 298 2.12 19.44 14.79
N PHE A 299 2.23 18.18 14.37
CA PHE A 299 1.13 17.21 14.51
C PHE A 299 0.88 16.77 15.95
N ASN A 300 1.89 16.83 16.81
CA ASN A 300 1.73 16.53 18.23
C ASN A 300 1.02 17.65 19.00
N GLY A 301 0.95 18.88 18.45
CA GLY A 301 0.35 20.04 19.10
C GLY A 301 1.39 21.01 19.68
N GLY A 302 2.63 20.98 19.21
CA GLY A 302 3.67 21.91 19.65
C GLY A 302 4.05 21.72 21.13
N GLU A 303 4.04 22.82 21.89
CA GLU A 303 4.38 22.83 23.32
C GLU A 303 3.30 22.17 24.20
N ASP A 304 2.03 22.21 23.76
CA ASP A 304 0.89 21.73 24.52
C ASP A 304 0.70 20.20 24.41
N ALA A 305 1.24 19.59 23.34
CA ALA A 305 1.19 18.16 23.06
C ALA A 305 -0.24 17.55 23.12
N ASP A 306 -1.24 18.34 22.74
CA ASP A 306 -2.68 18.05 22.91
C ASP A 306 -3.38 17.55 21.63
N ALA A 307 -2.64 17.38 20.53
CA ALA A 307 -3.16 16.89 19.26
C ALA A 307 -2.94 15.38 19.09
N VAL A 308 -2.10 14.95 18.15
CA VAL A 308 -1.88 13.52 17.88
C VAL A 308 -0.84 12.95 18.86
N PRO A 309 -1.15 11.85 19.58
CA PRO A 309 -0.18 11.20 20.45
C PRO A 309 1.07 10.70 19.71
N LEU A 310 2.23 10.82 20.35
CA LEU A 310 3.51 10.41 19.77
C LEU A 310 3.55 8.92 19.37
N ASP A 311 2.85 8.02 20.07
CA ASP A 311 2.79 6.60 19.71
C ASP A 311 2.07 6.33 18.37
N LYS A 312 1.23 7.26 17.91
CA LYS A 312 0.60 7.20 16.58
C LYS A 312 1.49 7.79 15.49
N LEU A 313 2.25 8.83 15.83
CA LEU A 313 3.18 9.49 14.91
C LEU A 313 4.44 8.64 14.69
N GLU A 314 5.02 8.12 15.76
CA GLU A 314 6.18 7.23 15.78
C GLU A 314 5.76 5.78 15.52
N ASN A 315 5.09 5.57 14.39
CA ASN A 315 4.67 4.25 13.94
C ASN A 315 5.81 3.52 13.19
N SER A 316 5.53 2.32 12.69
CA SER A 316 6.53 1.51 11.99
C SER A 316 7.14 2.19 10.76
N GLN A 317 6.38 3.03 10.05
CA GLN A 317 6.87 3.75 8.87
C GLN A 317 7.84 4.88 9.26
N TYR A 318 7.56 5.58 10.37
CA TYR A 318 8.46 6.57 10.92
C TYR A 318 9.83 5.96 11.26
N TYR A 319 9.85 4.84 11.98
CA TYR A 319 11.10 4.17 12.34
C TYR A 319 11.81 3.54 11.14
N ALA A 320 11.06 3.03 10.15
CA ALA A 320 11.64 2.53 8.90
C ALA A 320 12.38 3.64 8.14
N LEU A 321 11.82 4.86 8.11
CA LEU A 321 12.45 6.03 7.52
C LEU A 321 13.77 6.38 8.23
N LEU A 322 13.78 6.41 9.57
CA LEU A 322 14.99 6.69 10.35
C LEU A 322 16.10 5.66 10.16
N ALA A 323 15.74 4.39 9.93
CA ALA A 323 16.67 3.29 9.71
C ALA A 323 17.41 3.38 8.36
N ILE A 324 16.94 4.19 7.40
CA ILE A 324 17.55 4.32 6.06
C ILE A 324 19.01 4.76 6.15
N ASN A 325 19.32 5.73 7.02
CA ASN A 325 20.68 6.27 7.18
C ASN A 325 21.72 5.16 7.49
N ALA A 326 21.32 4.13 8.24
CA ALA A 326 22.21 3.03 8.59
C ALA A 326 22.71 2.23 7.39
N ALA A 327 21.87 2.10 6.35
CA ALA A 327 22.18 1.35 5.15
C ALA A 327 22.82 2.21 4.06
N TYR A 328 22.71 3.52 4.18
CA TYR A 328 23.03 4.43 3.08
C TYR A 328 24.52 4.44 2.73
N ASN A 329 25.37 4.47 3.77
CA ASN A 329 26.83 4.55 3.67
C ASN A 329 27.52 3.17 3.67
N MET A 330 26.76 2.06 3.73
CA MET A 330 27.32 0.71 3.70
C MET A 330 27.93 0.38 2.34
N GLU A 331 28.94 -0.49 2.29
CA GLU A 331 29.51 -0.93 1.01
C GLU A 331 28.52 -1.81 0.23
N THR A 332 28.69 -1.88 -1.10
CA THR A 332 27.74 -2.56 -1.99
C THR A 332 27.61 -4.03 -1.67
N GLU A 333 28.73 -4.70 -1.37
CA GLU A 333 28.73 -6.10 -0.99
C GLU A 333 28.04 -6.33 0.36
N GLU A 334 28.26 -5.44 1.32
CA GLU A 334 27.64 -5.51 2.65
C GLU A 334 26.12 -5.33 2.57
N LEU A 335 25.64 -4.41 1.72
CA LEU A 335 24.20 -4.25 1.47
C LEU A 335 23.57 -5.46 0.81
N ILE A 336 24.21 -6.04 -0.20
CA ILE A 336 23.70 -7.25 -0.87
C ILE A 336 23.65 -8.42 0.13
N GLN A 337 24.67 -8.57 0.97
CA GLN A 337 24.65 -9.56 2.05
C GLN A 337 23.53 -9.29 3.06
N GLY A 338 23.36 -8.03 3.46
CA GLY A 338 22.28 -7.58 4.33
C GLY A 338 20.90 -7.92 3.77
N TYR A 339 20.66 -7.65 2.48
CA TYR A 339 19.43 -8.02 1.78
C TYR A 339 19.18 -9.53 1.83
N ASN A 340 20.19 -10.33 1.47
CA ASN A 340 20.06 -11.80 1.45
C ASN A 340 19.72 -12.35 2.84
N ASN A 341 20.31 -11.79 3.90
CA ASN A 341 20.00 -12.15 5.27
C ASN A 341 18.56 -11.78 5.65
N VAL A 342 18.09 -10.59 5.26
CA VAL A 342 16.70 -10.14 5.51
C VAL A 342 15.70 -11.06 4.81
N VAL A 343 15.91 -11.36 3.52
CA VAL A 343 15.04 -12.25 2.74
C VAL A 343 15.03 -13.66 3.31
N LYS A 344 16.20 -14.20 3.65
CA LYS A 344 16.31 -15.53 4.30
C LYS A 344 15.55 -15.57 5.62
N ASN A 345 15.72 -14.56 6.48
CA ASN A 345 15.00 -14.47 7.75
C ASN A 345 13.48 -14.38 7.53
N GLN A 346 13.02 -13.61 6.54
CA GLN A 346 11.59 -13.53 6.18
C GLN A 346 11.05 -14.89 5.71
N MET A 347 11.81 -15.64 4.92
CA MET A 347 11.44 -17.00 4.49
C MET A 347 11.39 -17.97 5.67
N GLU A 348 12.38 -17.95 6.56
CA GLU A 348 12.40 -18.80 7.77
C GLU A 348 11.22 -18.50 8.71
N ILE A 349 10.82 -17.23 8.84
CA ILE A 349 9.64 -16.84 9.62
C ILE A 349 8.36 -17.38 8.98
N LYS A 350 8.21 -17.30 7.65
CA LYS A 350 7.07 -17.87 6.91
C LYS A 350 7.00 -19.39 7.06
N MET A 351 8.13 -20.08 6.96
CA MET A 351 8.24 -21.55 7.07
C MET A 351 7.97 -22.07 8.48
N ARG A 352 8.28 -21.29 9.52
CA ARG A 352 8.00 -21.68 10.92
C ARG A 352 6.51 -21.67 11.27
N GLY A 353 5.64 -21.25 10.35
CA GLY A 353 4.22 -21.02 10.59
C GLY A 353 4.06 -19.86 11.57
N GLY A 354 3.38 -18.78 11.15
CA GLY A 354 3.08 -17.66 12.03
C GLY A 354 2.54 -18.20 13.36
N ARG A 355 3.33 -18.10 14.44
CA ARG A 355 2.88 -18.55 15.76
C ARG A 355 1.56 -17.83 16.02
N LYS A 356 0.48 -18.60 16.23
CA LYS A 356 -0.72 -18.08 16.90
C LYS A 356 -0.19 -17.36 18.14
N ALA A 357 -0.42 -16.06 18.23
CA ALA A 357 -0.02 -15.28 19.37
C ALA A 357 -0.64 -15.94 20.60
N ASP A 358 0.17 -16.71 21.32
CA ASP A 358 -0.23 -17.34 22.56
C ASP A 358 -0.39 -16.19 23.56
N ARG A 359 -1.61 -15.67 23.65
CA ARG A 359 -2.04 -14.55 24.50
C ARG A 359 -1.93 -14.89 26.00
N SER A 360 -1.25 -15.97 26.37
CA SER A 360 -1.15 -16.46 27.75
C SER A 360 0.14 -16.07 28.50
N LYS A 361 1.05 -15.27 27.93
CA LYS A 361 2.12 -14.62 28.72
C LYS A 361 1.69 -13.21 29.19
N SER A 362 0.74 -13.24 30.12
CA SER A 362 0.25 -12.13 30.94
C SER A 362 1.38 -11.32 31.61
N VAL A 363 1.47 -10.03 31.26
CA VAL A 363 1.36 -8.78 32.08
C VAL A 363 1.67 -8.79 33.61
N TYR A 364 2.24 -9.84 34.20
CA TYR A 364 2.49 -9.92 35.66
C TYR A 364 3.97 -9.91 36.09
N GLN A 365 4.93 -9.70 35.19
CA GLN A 365 6.36 -9.65 35.56
C GLN A 365 7.09 -8.32 35.31
N SER A 366 6.40 -7.24 34.95
CA SER A 366 7.04 -5.91 34.75
C SER A 366 6.82 -4.89 35.87
N LYS A 367 6.42 -5.32 37.08
CA LYS A 367 6.41 -4.47 38.28
C LYS A 367 7.53 -4.83 39.24
N ASN A 368 8.74 -4.40 38.92
CA ASN A 368 9.76 -3.96 39.89
C ASN A 368 11.08 -3.61 39.18
N THR A 369 11.21 -2.37 38.70
CA THR A 369 12.45 -1.59 38.82
C THR A 369 12.20 -0.13 38.42
N VAL A 370 11.55 0.63 39.31
CA VAL A 370 11.76 2.07 39.35
C VAL A 370 13.04 2.29 40.15
N LYS A 371 14.13 2.69 39.47
CA LYS A 371 15.24 3.55 39.97
C LYS A 371 16.42 3.52 38.99
N LYS A 372 16.52 4.54 38.13
CA LYS A 372 17.68 5.45 38.03
C LYS A 372 17.60 6.33 36.78
N LYS A 373 17.44 7.64 37.03
CA LYS A 373 17.82 8.74 36.14
C LYS A 373 19.35 8.79 35.97
N LYS A 374 19.80 9.33 34.83
CA LYS A 374 21.17 9.72 34.39
C LYS A 374 22.05 8.64 33.73
N SER A 375 22.21 8.69 32.41
CA SER A 375 23.32 9.38 31.71
C SER A 375 23.31 8.98 30.22
N PHE A 376 23.00 9.93 29.35
CA PHE A 376 23.29 9.83 27.92
C PHE A 376 24.77 10.18 27.75
N MET A 377 25.61 9.16 27.55
CA MET A 377 26.92 9.13 26.87
C MET A 377 27.79 8.03 27.51
N GLY A 378 28.31 7.14 26.65
CA GLY A 378 29.41 6.24 27.00
C GLY A 378 28.97 4.83 27.37
N GLY A 379 28.71 3.99 26.37
CA GLY A 379 28.56 2.55 26.56
C GLY A 379 28.36 1.85 25.23
N LYS A 380 29.46 1.40 24.61
CA LYS A 380 29.45 0.47 23.48
C LYS A 380 28.74 -0.83 23.89
N LYS A 381 27.43 -0.88 23.70
CA LYS A 381 26.75 -2.08 23.24
C LYS A 381 26.53 -1.86 21.77
N SER A 382 27.04 -2.75 20.93
CA SER A 382 26.65 -2.83 19.53
C SER A 382 25.14 -3.03 19.50
N VAL A 383 24.39 -1.94 19.38
CA VAL A 383 23.06 -1.98 18.78
C VAL A 383 23.34 -2.52 17.40
N SER A 384 23.02 -3.79 17.16
CA SER A 384 22.88 -4.27 15.79
C SER A 384 21.92 -3.28 15.15
N ILE A 385 22.43 -2.42 14.27
CA ILE A 385 21.55 -1.52 13.56
C ILE A 385 20.75 -2.46 12.67
N ASP A 386 19.49 -2.70 13.04
CA ASP A 386 18.62 -3.56 12.26
C ASP A 386 18.51 -2.91 10.89
N LEU A 387 19.17 -3.52 9.91
CA LEU A 387 19.11 -3.12 8.51
C LEU A 387 17.65 -2.88 8.12
N PRO A 388 17.37 -1.88 7.28
CA PRO A 388 16.02 -1.62 6.83
C PRO A 388 15.47 -2.82 6.05
N ASN A 389 14.18 -2.79 5.76
CA ASN A 389 13.52 -3.89 5.06
C ASN A 389 14.14 -4.15 3.67
N ALA A 390 13.87 -5.33 3.11
CA ALA A 390 14.47 -5.78 1.85
C ALA A 390 14.24 -4.79 0.69
N ASP A 391 13.04 -4.23 0.55
CA ASP A 391 12.72 -3.29 -0.54
C ASP A 391 13.46 -1.96 -0.38
N THR A 392 13.63 -1.47 0.85
CA THR A 392 14.47 -0.31 1.14
C THR A 392 15.91 -0.55 0.71
N ILE A 393 16.48 -1.73 0.99
CA ILE A 393 17.84 -2.07 0.56
C ILE A 393 17.94 -2.06 -0.97
N LEU A 394 16.97 -2.67 -1.67
CA LEU A 394 16.95 -2.63 -3.14
C LEU A 394 16.89 -1.19 -3.67
N ARG A 395 16.07 -0.32 -3.07
CA ARG A 395 15.96 1.10 -3.44
C ARG A 395 17.27 1.86 -3.20
N ILE A 396 18.02 1.54 -2.14
CA ILE A 396 19.36 2.12 -1.91
C ILE A 396 20.34 1.64 -2.98
N LEU A 397 20.30 0.34 -3.33
CA LEU A 397 21.13 -0.22 -4.39
C LEU A 397 20.85 0.45 -5.74
N ARG A 398 19.60 0.80 -6.08
CA ARG A 398 19.27 1.52 -7.32
C ARG A 398 20.06 2.81 -7.55
N MET A 399 20.51 3.49 -6.48
CA MET A 399 21.29 4.72 -6.58
C MET A 399 22.78 4.48 -6.90
N ARG A 400 23.23 3.22 -6.95
CA ARG A 400 24.62 2.83 -7.19
C ARG A 400 24.82 2.48 -8.66
N LYS A 401 25.89 3.02 -9.26
CA LYS A 401 26.17 2.87 -10.70
C LYS A 401 27.02 1.63 -11.03
N ASP A 402 27.25 0.76 -10.05
CA ASP A 402 28.08 -0.43 -10.19
C ASP A 402 27.43 -1.46 -11.12
N LYS A 403 28.22 -2.09 -12.01
CA LYS A 403 27.73 -3.16 -12.88
C LYS A 403 27.13 -4.33 -12.07
N GLN A 404 27.82 -4.71 -10.98
CA GLN A 404 27.36 -5.77 -10.08
C GLN A 404 25.97 -5.50 -9.51
N VAL A 405 25.65 -4.23 -9.22
CA VAL A 405 24.34 -3.84 -8.69
C VAL A 405 23.25 -3.99 -9.74
N ARG A 406 23.53 -3.57 -10.98
CA ARG A 406 22.60 -3.78 -12.11
C ARG A 406 22.30 -5.26 -12.30
N ASP A 407 23.33 -6.10 -12.35
CA ASP A 407 23.18 -7.53 -12.55
C ASP A 407 22.39 -8.18 -11.38
N PHE A 408 22.64 -7.73 -10.14
CA PHE A 408 21.92 -8.17 -8.95
C PHE A 408 20.45 -7.77 -8.96
N LEU A 409 20.14 -6.50 -9.24
CA LEU A 409 18.76 -6.00 -9.33
C LEU A 409 17.97 -6.76 -10.39
N HIS A 410 18.55 -6.92 -11.59
CA HIS A 410 17.94 -7.72 -12.66
C HIS A 410 17.60 -9.14 -12.18
N ALA A 411 18.55 -9.84 -11.57
CA ALA A 411 18.31 -11.19 -11.06
C ALA A 411 17.21 -11.27 -9.98
N GLU A 412 17.15 -10.30 -9.07
CA GLU A 412 16.13 -10.28 -8.00
C GLU A 412 14.73 -9.95 -8.53
N PHE A 413 14.60 -9.00 -9.46
CA PHE A 413 13.31 -8.69 -10.08
C PHE A 413 12.83 -9.81 -11.01
N GLN A 414 13.73 -10.49 -11.73
CA GLN A 414 13.40 -11.69 -12.50
C GLN A 414 12.81 -12.80 -11.61
N LYS A 415 13.39 -13.05 -10.42
CA LYS A 415 12.82 -14.00 -9.45
C LYS A 415 11.45 -13.58 -8.92
N ARG A 416 11.21 -12.27 -8.76
CA ARG A 416 9.91 -11.73 -8.30
C ARG A 416 8.82 -11.86 -9.36
N ASN A 417 9.18 -11.60 -10.62
CA ASN A 417 8.26 -11.61 -11.76
C ASN A 417 7.95 -13.04 -12.22
N TYR A 418 8.96 -13.91 -12.23
CA TYR A 418 8.87 -15.30 -12.67
C TYR A 418 9.38 -16.23 -11.57
N PRO A 419 8.63 -16.39 -10.46
CA PRO A 419 9.02 -17.32 -9.42
C PRO A 419 9.06 -18.75 -9.99
N THR A 420 10.24 -19.39 -9.94
CA THR A 420 10.36 -20.80 -10.30
C THR A 420 9.39 -21.61 -9.43
N PRO A 421 8.60 -22.54 -9.98
CA PRO A 421 7.82 -23.47 -9.17
C PRO A 421 8.77 -24.16 -8.19
N ALA A 422 8.50 -24.04 -6.89
CA ALA A 422 9.35 -24.62 -5.86
C ALA A 422 9.58 -26.11 -6.18
N GLU A 423 10.84 -26.54 -6.22
CA GLU A 423 11.18 -27.96 -6.20
C GLU A 423 10.42 -28.61 -5.04
N THR A 424 9.54 -29.54 -5.36
CA THR A 424 8.80 -30.34 -4.40
C THR A 424 9.79 -30.96 -3.43
N THR A 425 9.60 -30.66 -2.14
CA THR A 425 10.39 -31.20 -1.04
C THR A 425 10.46 -32.74 -1.12
N PRO A 426 11.56 -33.39 -0.72
CA PRO A 426 11.69 -34.86 -0.74
C PRO A 426 10.66 -35.61 0.11
N ALA A 427 9.89 -34.92 0.94
CA ALA A 427 8.77 -35.48 1.70
C ALA A 427 7.58 -35.92 0.80
N ASP A 428 7.47 -35.38 -0.42
CA ASP A 428 6.40 -35.75 -1.36
C ASP A 428 6.77 -36.94 -2.26
N LYS A 429 8.05 -37.34 -2.31
CA LYS A 429 8.50 -38.53 -3.06
C LYS A 429 8.22 -39.85 -2.36
N ILE A 430 7.98 -39.85 -1.04
CA ILE A 430 7.62 -41.09 -0.30
C ILE A 430 6.11 -41.37 -0.39
N SER A 431 5.30 -40.38 -0.78
CA SER A 431 3.85 -40.53 -0.93
C SER A 431 3.40 -40.87 -2.36
N GLN A 432 4.30 -40.85 -3.35
CA GLN A 432 3.99 -41.20 -4.75
C GLN A 432 4.13 -42.70 -5.05
N ASP A 433 4.95 -43.46 -4.32
CA ASP A 433 5.08 -44.92 -4.51
C ASP A 433 4.01 -45.74 -3.75
N ALA A 434 3.12 -45.11 -2.99
CA ALA A 434 2.10 -45.79 -2.18
C ALA A 434 0.65 -45.57 -2.66
N LYS A 435 0.43 -44.94 -3.82
CA LYS A 435 -0.91 -44.62 -4.36
C LYS A 435 -1.19 -45.20 -5.75
N GLU A 436 -0.56 -46.33 -6.11
CA GLU A 436 -1.10 -47.24 -7.14
C GLU A 436 -1.91 -48.36 -6.49
N GLN A 437 -3.00 -48.02 -5.77
CA GLN A 437 -4.16 -48.90 -5.61
C GLN A 437 -5.30 -48.15 -4.91
N GLU A 438 -6.49 -48.31 -5.48
CA GLU A 438 -7.81 -47.84 -5.06
C GLU A 438 -8.20 -46.36 -5.30
N VAL A 439 -9.11 -46.25 -6.26
CA VAL A 439 -9.85 -45.06 -6.71
C VAL A 439 -11.05 -44.84 -5.80
N VAL A 440 -11.16 -43.66 -5.20
CA VAL A 440 -12.44 -42.97 -4.93
C VAL A 440 -12.20 -41.47 -5.17
N PRO A 441 -13.01 -40.76 -5.97
CA PRO A 441 -12.77 -39.35 -6.25
C PRO A 441 -13.32 -38.48 -5.11
N ASP A 442 -12.44 -37.82 -4.36
CA ASP A 442 -12.81 -36.62 -3.59
C ASP A 442 -12.94 -35.42 -4.55
N ALA A 443 -13.97 -34.61 -4.33
CA ALA A 443 -14.30 -33.45 -5.15
C ALA A 443 -13.18 -32.39 -5.14
N PRO A 444 -12.90 -31.73 -6.28
CA PRO A 444 -11.92 -30.65 -6.32
C PRO A 444 -12.46 -29.40 -5.63
N ILE A 445 -11.66 -28.80 -4.76
CA ILE A 445 -11.83 -27.41 -4.31
C ILE A 445 -11.60 -26.53 -5.54
N PRO A 446 -12.55 -25.68 -5.96
CA PRO A 446 -12.40 -24.92 -7.18
C PRO A 446 -11.50 -23.70 -6.95
N THR A 447 -10.32 -23.72 -7.56
CA THR A 447 -9.41 -22.59 -7.63
C THR A 447 -9.88 -21.61 -8.71
N ASN A 448 -10.00 -20.33 -8.36
CA ASN A 448 -10.40 -19.23 -9.25
C ASN A 448 -9.29 -18.81 -10.26
N ASP A 449 -8.37 -19.73 -10.56
CA ASP A 449 -7.23 -19.48 -11.46
C ASP A 449 -7.61 -19.94 -12.87
N LEU A 450 -8.05 -18.99 -13.69
CA LEU A 450 -8.26 -19.17 -15.12
C LEU A 450 -7.15 -18.46 -15.90
N THR A 451 -5.89 -18.71 -15.53
CA THR A 451 -4.78 -18.47 -16.46
C THR A 451 -5.00 -19.33 -17.71
N PRO A 452 -5.18 -18.75 -18.90
CA PRO A 452 -5.37 -19.55 -20.10
C PRO A 452 -4.05 -20.28 -20.42
N VAL A 453 -4.10 -21.61 -20.37
CA VAL A 453 -3.16 -22.43 -21.13
C VAL A 453 -3.61 -22.34 -22.58
N ASN A 454 -2.94 -21.55 -23.42
CA ASN A 454 -2.45 -22.07 -24.71
C ASN A 454 -1.63 -21.12 -25.59
N GLU A 455 -0.79 -21.84 -26.35
CA GLU A 455 -0.02 -21.50 -27.53
C GLU A 455 -0.68 -20.49 -28.49
N ASN A 456 0.16 -19.55 -28.93
CA ASN A 456 0.07 -18.75 -30.16
C ASN A 456 -1.02 -17.66 -30.27
N THR A 457 -0.47 -16.45 -30.51
CA THR A 457 -1.01 -15.33 -31.31
C THR A 457 -2.14 -14.47 -30.72
N LEU A 458 -1.76 -13.29 -30.21
CA LEU A 458 -2.54 -12.06 -30.38
C LEU A 458 -1.91 -11.24 -31.53
N PRO A 459 -2.67 -10.81 -32.55
CA PRO A 459 -2.20 -9.84 -33.51
C PRO A 459 -2.36 -8.43 -32.94
N LEU A 460 -1.25 -7.71 -32.84
CA LEU A 460 -1.22 -6.27 -32.57
C LEU A 460 -2.04 -5.52 -33.63
N ARG A 461 -2.92 -4.62 -33.18
CA ARG A 461 -3.35 -3.45 -33.95
C ARG A 461 -3.54 -2.24 -33.06
#